data_AF-A0A2D4TU69-F1
#
_entry.id   AF-A0A2D4TU69-F1
#
_cell.length_a   1.000
_cell.length_b   1.000
_cell.length_c   1.000
_cell.angle_alpha   90.00
_cell.angle_beta   90.00
_cell.angle_gamma   90.00
#
_symmetry.space_group_name_H-M   'P 1'
#
loop_
_entity.id
_entity.type
_entity.pdbx_description
1 polymer ?
#
loop_
_entity_poly.entity_id
_entity_poly.type
_entity_poly.pdbx_seq_one_letter_code
_entity_poly.pdbx_strand_id
1 'polypeptide(L)' 'MDHNLIAKLQDHVYKLSITEVTFNNGCWFSLVHDENMYFGTNPYGIDWFCDASRIDSALPKWIEFWNAPRDERENLLTI' A
#
# COMPACT_ATOMS: atom_id res chain seq x y z
N MET A 1 4.49 -8.92 13.13
CA MET A 1 4.65 -8.63 11.68
C MET A 1 5.29 -9.84 11.03
N ASP A 2 4.61 -10.43 10.05
CA ASP A 2 5.16 -11.55 9.28
C ASP A 2 6.15 -11.02 8.24
N HIS A 3 7.45 -11.15 8.54
CA HIS A 3 8.54 -10.75 7.65
C HIS A 3 8.46 -11.42 6.27
N ASN A 4 7.76 -12.55 6.17
CA ASN A 4 7.59 -13.31 4.93
C ASN A 4 6.56 -12.65 4.00
N LEU A 5 5.60 -11.89 4.55
CA LEU A 5 4.62 -11.15 3.76
C LEU A 5 5.24 -9.93 3.10
N ILE A 6 6.09 -9.19 3.82
CA ILE A 6 6.79 -8.01 3.30
C ILE A 6 7.75 -8.40 2.17
N ALA A 7 8.53 -9.48 2.37
CA ALA A 7 9.43 -9.99 1.34
C ALA A 7 8.67 -10.50 0.10
N LYS A 8 7.52 -11.15 0.29
CA LYS A 8 6.66 -11.58 -0.83
C LYS A 8 6.04 -10.39 -1.56
N LEU A 9 5.58 -9.37 -0.84
CA LEU A 9 5.04 -8.14 -1.42
C LEU A 9 6.12 -7.40 -2.21
N GLN A 10 7.33 -7.28 -1.67
CA GLN A 10 8.47 -6.70 -2.38
C GLN A 10 8.81 -7.52 -3.64
N ASP A 11 8.95 -8.85 -3.56
CA ASP A 11 9.26 -9.66 -4.74
C ASP A 11 8.12 -9.68 -5.78
N HIS A 12 6.86 -9.52 -5.36
CA HIS A 12 5.72 -9.34 -6.27
C HIS A 12 5.72 -7.94 -6.92
N VAL A 13 5.90 -6.88 -6.13
CA VAL A 13 5.90 -5.47 -6.57
C VAL A 13 7.07 -5.17 -7.52
N TYR A 14 8.23 -5.81 -7.33
CA TYR A 14 9.39 -5.61 -8.21
C TYR A 14 9.34 -6.45 -9.50
N LYS A 15 8.57 -7.54 -9.57
CA LYS A 15 8.49 -8.41 -10.76
C LYS A 15 7.29 -8.17 -11.65
N LEU A 16 6.22 -7.66 -11.10
CA LEU A 16 5.02 -7.33 -11.84
C LEU A 16 4.90 -5.80 -11.79
N SER A 17 4.54 -5.22 -12.92
CA SER A 17 3.94 -3.90 -13.00
C SER A 17 2.59 -3.92 -12.23
N ILE A 18 2.60 -4.12 -10.90
CA ILE A 18 1.36 -4.44 -10.15
C ILE A 18 0.55 -3.19 -9.91
N THR A 19 -0.66 -3.25 -10.47
CA THR A 19 -1.71 -2.26 -10.48
C THR A 19 -2.64 -2.29 -9.26
N GLU A 20 -2.62 -3.32 -8.39
CA GLU A 20 -3.48 -3.37 -7.19
C GLU A 20 -3.06 -4.45 -6.15
N VAL A 21 -3.15 -4.15 -4.85
CA VAL A 21 -3.05 -5.12 -3.74
C VAL A 21 -4.28 -5.00 -2.86
N THR A 22 -4.96 -6.13 -2.64
CA THR A 22 -6.14 -6.22 -1.78
C THR A 22 -5.77 -6.76 -0.39
N PHE A 23 -6.30 -6.13 0.66
CA PHE A 23 -6.11 -6.50 2.06
C PHE A 23 -7.30 -7.31 2.58
N ASN A 24 -7.11 -8.05 3.67
CA ASN A 24 -8.15 -8.91 4.27
C ASN A 24 -9.32 -8.12 4.88
N ASN A 25 -9.15 -6.81 5.11
CA ASN A 25 -10.19 -5.91 5.58
C ASN A 25 -11.04 -5.32 4.42
N GLY A 26 -10.87 -5.81 3.19
CA GLY A 26 -11.59 -5.34 2.00
C GLY A 26 -11.03 -4.05 1.40
N CYS A 27 -9.98 -3.48 1.99
CA CYS A 27 -9.25 -2.36 1.42
C CYS A 27 -8.38 -2.82 0.24
N TRP A 28 -8.07 -1.91 -0.67
CA TRP A 28 -7.09 -2.16 -1.73
C TRP A 28 -6.20 -0.93 -1.92
N PHE A 29 -5.01 -1.12 -2.47
CA PHE A 29 -4.14 -0.03 -2.90
C PHE A 29 -3.68 -0.28 -4.33
N SER A 30 -3.76 0.73 -5.21
CA SER A 30 -3.13 0.69 -6.53
C SER A 30 -1.73 1.25 -6.49
N LEU A 31 -0.83 0.71 -7.30
CA LEU A 31 0.50 1.24 -7.50
C LEU A 31 0.74 1.43 -9.00
N VAL A 32 1.12 2.63 -9.40
CA VAL A 32 1.61 2.91 -10.75
C VAL A 32 2.99 3.54 -10.60
N HIS A 33 3.98 3.02 -11.32
CA HIS A 33 5.30 3.62 -11.35
C HIS A 33 5.49 4.35 -12.68
N ASP A 34 5.81 5.64 -12.61
CA ASP A 34 6.13 6.48 -13.75
C ASP A 34 7.25 7.46 -13.38
N GLU A 35 8.26 7.59 -14.24
CA GLU A 35 9.40 8.51 -14.10
C GLU A 35 9.92 8.78 -12.66
N ASN A 36 10.43 7.74 -11.98
CA ASN A 36 10.96 7.78 -10.60
C ASN A 36 9.93 8.17 -9.53
N MET A 37 8.65 8.09 -9.85
CA MET A 37 7.55 8.31 -8.93
C MET A 37 6.63 7.09 -8.90
N TYR A 38 6.17 6.78 -7.70
CA TYR A 38 5.04 5.89 -7.48
C TYR A 38 3.79 6.70 -7.22
N PHE A 39 2.69 6.30 -7.83
CA PHE A 39 1.37 6.83 -7.62
C PHE A 39 0.48 5.73 -7.07
N GLY A 40 -0.52 6.10 -6.29
CA GLY A 40 -1.52 5.15 -5.86
C GLY A 40 -2.77 5.83 -5.35
N THR A 41 -3.82 5.05 -5.20
CA THR A 41 -5.08 5.48 -4.62
C THR A 41 -5.34 4.63 -3.38
N ASN A 42 -5.77 5.27 -2.30
CA ASN A 42 -6.13 4.57 -1.07
C ASN A 42 -7.53 3.95 -1.18
N PRO A 43 -7.95 3.10 -0.21
CA PRO A 43 -9.26 2.44 -0.24
C PRO A 43 -10.47 3.39 -0.25
N TYR A 44 -10.27 4.67 0.11
CA TYR A 44 -11.29 5.71 0.17
C TYR A 44 -11.24 6.65 -1.06
N GLY A 45 -10.42 6.34 -2.07
CA GLY A 45 -10.35 7.12 -3.31
C GLY A 45 -9.44 8.36 -3.23
N ILE A 46 -8.58 8.47 -2.21
CA ILE A 46 -7.61 9.56 -2.10
C ILE A 46 -6.30 9.14 -2.77
N ASP A 47 -5.87 9.97 -3.72
CA ASP A 47 -4.63 9.77 -4.45
C ASP A 47 -3.41 10.19 -3.61
N TRP A 48 -2.31 9.48 -3.83
CA TRP A 48 -1.01 9.73 -3.22
C TRP A 48 0.11 9.52 -4.23
N PHE A 49 1.27 10.08 -3.94
CA PHE A 49 2.48 9.83 -4.68
C PHE A 49 3.70 9.76 -3.77
N CYS A 50 4.72 8.99 -4.18
CA CYS A 50 5.94 8.77 -3.44
C CYS A 50 7.14 8.70 -4.39
N ASP A 51 8.22 9.37 -4.03
CA ASP A 51 9.49 9.25 -4.73
C ASP A 51 10.01 7.81 -4.69
N ALA A 52 10.47 7.28 -5.82
CA ALA A 52 10.93 5.90 -5.95
C ALA A 52 12.11 5.57 -5.04
N SER A 53 12.97 6.53 -4.71
CA SER A 53 14.07 6.33 -3.76
C SER A 53 13.60 6.10 -2.32
N ARG A 54 12.33 6.38 -2.02
CA ARG A 54 11.76 6.30 -0.67
C ARG A 54 10.74 5.16 -0.52
N ILE A 55 10.36 4.51 -1.62
CA ILE A 55 9.25 3.55 -1.63
C ILE A 55 9.49 2.38 -0.67
N ASP A 56 10.71 1.84 -0.60
CA ASP A 56 11.04 0.70 0.26
C ASP A 56 10.82 1.01 1.76
N SER A 57 10.94 2.29 2.13
CA SER A 57 10.71 2.76 3.51
C SER A 57 9.27 3.20 3.79
N ALA A 58 8.54 3.61 2.75
CA ALA A 58 7.20 4.19 2.86
C ALA A 58 6.11 3.12 2.67
N LEU A 59 6.26 2.24 1.68
CA LEU A 59 5.27 1.25 1.30
C LEU A 59 4.89 0.30 2.45
N PRO A 60 5.84 -0.27 3.23
CA PRO A 60 5.48 -1.13 4.37
C PRO A 60 4.62 -0.42 5.42
N LYS A 61 4.92 0.87 5.69
CA LYS A 61 4.18 1.68 6.67
C LYS A 61 2.75 1.97 6.20
N TRP A 62 2.58 2.21 4.91
CA TRP A 62 1.25 2.39 4.33
C TRP A 62 0.43 1.11 4.31
N ILE A 63 1.05 -0.01 3.96
CA ILE A 63 0.40 -1.31 4.04
C ILE A 63 -0.06 -1.58 5.48
N GLU A 64 0.80 -1.33 6.48
CA GLU A 64 0.43 -1.46 7.88
C GLU A 64 -0.71 -0.52 8.27
N PHE A 65 -0.65 0.74 7.82
CA PHE A 65 -1.67 1.75 8.11
C PHE A 65 -3.06 1.39 7.55
N TRP A 66 -3.12 0.90 6.31
CA TRP A 66 -4.37 0.57 5.60
C TRP A 66 -4.89 -0.83 5.88
N ASN A 67 -4.05 -1.76 6.31
CA ASN A 67 -4.48 -3.09 6.75
C ASN A 67 -5.17 -3.05 8.13
N ALA A 68 -5.00 -1.98 8.89
CA ALA A 68 -5.72 -1.78 10.14
C ALA A 68 -7.20 -1.45 9.87
N PRO A 69 -8.15 -1.95 10.69
CA PRO A 69 -9.57 -1.67 10.51
C PRO A 69 -9.87 -0.19 10.76
N ARG A 70 -10.52 0.47 9.80
CA ARG A 70 -10.84 1.91 9.84
C ARG A 70 -12.27 2.17 9.40
N ASP A 71 -12.85 3.27 9.87
CA ASP A 71 -14.15 3.76 9.40
C ASP A 71 -14.02 4.53 8.08
N GLU A 72 -15.14 4.96 7.49
CA GLU A 72 -15.17 5.76 6.24
C GLU A 72 -14.52 7.15 6.35
N ARG A 73 -14.07 7.53 7.56
CA ARG A 73 -13.38 8.79 7.85
C ARG A 73 -11.91 8.56 8.23
N GLU A 74 -11.38 7.37 7.93
CA GLU A 74 -10.00 6.95 8.19
C GLU A 74 -9.64 6.79 9.69
N ASN A 75 -10.61 6.87 10.60
CA ASN A 75 -10.36 6.67 12.02
C ASN A 75 -10.13 5.19 12.30
N LEU A 76 -9.13 4.90 13.12
CA LEU A 76 -8.86 3.54 13.55
C LEU A 76 -10.05 3.00 14.37
N LEU A 77 -10.66 1.91 13.90
CA LEU A 77 -11.65 1.19 14.68
C LEU A 77 -10.90 0.49 15.80
N THR A 78 -11.10 0.99 17.02
CA THR A 78 -10.66 0.29 18.23
C THR A 78 -11.65 -0.82 18.49
N ILE A 79 -11.23 -2.06 18.25
CA ILE A 79 -11.99 -3.28 18.59
C ILE A 79 -11.49 -3.78 19.95
#